data_AF-A0A3L6ZUY8-F1
#
_entry.id   AF-A0A3L6ZUY8-F1
#
_cell.length_a   1.000
_cell.length_b   1.000
_cell.length_c   1.000
_cell.angle_alpha   90.00
_cell.angle_beta   90.00
_cell.angle_gamma   90.00
#
_symmetry.space_group_name_H-M   'P 1'
#
loop_
_entity.id
_entity.type
_entity.pdbx_description
1 polymer ?
#
loop_
_entity_poly.entity_id
_entity_poly.type
_entity_poly.pdbx_seq_one_letter_code
_entity_poly.pdbx_strand_id
1 'polypeptide(L)'
;MAVEPFPFATVDELKERWPDFPLGGEGHAAVLLDDASQYILDVCPSAASVSSSTRRRVVCAVVRRAMQAESNDLAGMESQQMTAGPYSQTYKPLNPHGDFYLTSQERKALGFGRQAAFEVDLLAGREPFDPLSVLP
;
A
#
# COMPACT_ATOMS: atom_id res chain seq x y z
N MET A 1 14.25 -9.67 5.25
CA MET A 1 13.56 -10.52 4.27
C MET A 1 13.47 -9.71 2.99
N ALA A 2 14.31 -10.01 1.99
CA ALA A 2 14.31 -9.25 0.74
C ALA A 2 13.07 -9.66 -0.07
N VAL A 3 12.22 -8.70 -0.42
CA VAL A 3 10.98 -8.95 -1.17
C VAL A 3 11.26 -8.68 -2.63
N GLU A 4 11.31 -9.74 -3.44
CA GLU A 4 11.56 -9.60 -4.88
C GLU A 4 10.26 -9.70 -5.69
N PRO A 5 10.14 -8.96 -6.81
CA PRO A 5 11.03 -7.89 -7.26
C PRO A 5 10.89 -6.61 -6.41
N PHE A 6 11.98 -5.86 -6.22
CA PHE A 6 12.00 -4.52 -5.64
C PHE A 6 12.70 -3.55 -6.63
N PRO A 7 12.12 -2.38 -6.94
CA PRO A 7 10.79 -1.90 -6.57
C PRO A 7 9.66 -2.81 -7.10
N PHE A 8 8.45 -2.68 -6.54
CA PHE A 8 7.31 -3.55 -6.91
C PHE A 8 6.79 -3.37 -8.33
N ALA A 9 7.17 -2.29 -9.00
CA ALA A 9 6.89 -2.03 -10.42
C ALA A 9 8.01 -1.19 -11.04
N THR A 10 8.14 -1.29 -12.34
CA THR A 10 9.03 -0.44 -13.15
C THR A 10 8.28 0.78 -13.70
N VAL A 11 9.01 1.79 -14.17
CA VAL A 11 8.43 2.98 -14.82
C VAL A 11 7.68 2.61 -16.10
N ASP A 12 8.15 1.61 -16.85
CA ASP A 12 7.47 1.13 -18.06
C ASP A 12 6.09 0.53 -17.72
N GLU A 13 6.02 -0.31 -16.69
CA GLU A 13 4.76 -0.87 -16.20
C GLU A 13 3.80 0.18 -15.62
N LEU A 14 4.35 1.27 -15.08
CA LEU A 14 3.55 2.43 -14.65
C LEU A 14 2.95 3.16 -15.85
N LYS A 15 3.76 3.42 -16.91
CA LYS A 15 3.32 4.08 -18.14
C LYS A 15 2.26 3.25 -18.89
N GLU A 16 2.43 1.94 -18.98
CA GLU A 16 1.45 1.04 -19.60
C GLU A 16 0.06 1.20 -18.96
N ARG A 17 0.01 1.51 -17.67
CA ARG A 17 -1.24 1.68 -16.89
C ARG A 17 -1.70 3.12 -16.77
N TRP A 18 -0.91 4.07 -17.23
CA TRP A 18 -1.19 5.50 -17.15
C TRP A 18 -0.88 6.16 -18.50
N PRO A 19 -1.85 6.17 -19.44
CA PRO A 19 -1.64 6.73 -20.78
C PRO A 19 -1.37 8.24 -20.78
N ASP A 20 -1.74 8.94 -19.70
CA ASP A 20 -1.57 10.38 -19.50
C ASP A 20 -0.35 10.68 -18.59
N PHE A 21 0.69 9.85 -18.66
CA PHE A 21 1.89 10.01 -17.84
C PHE A 21 2.65 11.30 -18.23
N PRO A 22 3.07 12.14 -17.26
CA PRO A 22 3.69 13.42 -17.55
C PRO A 22 5.05 13.26 -18.26
N LEU A 23 5.26 14.04 -19.31
CA LEU A 23 6.54 14.09 -20.04
C LEU A 23 7.66 14.58 -19.09
N GLY A 24 8.79 13.86 -19.08
CA GLY A 24 9.91 14.16 -18.18
C GLY A 24 9.73 13.70 -16.74
N GLY A 25 8.58 13.10 -16.38
CA GLY A 25 8.31 12.59 -15.03
C GLY A 25 8.98 11.26 -14.70
N GLU A 26 9.78 10.69 -15.60
CA GLU A 26 10.35 9.34 -15.48
C GLU A 26 11.32 9.19 -14.31
N GLY A 27 12.22 10.17 -14.13
CA GLY A 27 13.17 10.17 -13.02
C GLY A 27 12.46 10.30 -11.67
N HIS A 28 11.45 11.18 -11.60
CA HIS A 28 10.62 11.35 -10.41
C HIS A 28 9.82 10.09 -10.10
N ALA A 29 9.18 9.50 -11.11
CA ALA A 29 8.43 8.26 -10.96
C ALA A 29 9.30 7.08 -10.50
N ALA A 30 10.55 7.00 -10.95
CA ALA A 30 11.48 5.97 -10.50
C ALA A 30 11.77 6.07 -8.99
N VAL A 31 12.02 7.29 -8.49
CA VAL A 31 12.23 7.55 -7.05
C VAL A 31 10.95 7.21 -6.27
N LEU A 32 9.80 7.72 -6.72
CA LEU A 32 8.53 7.44 -6.04
C LEU A 32 8.16 5.96 -6.04
N LEU A 33 8.52 5.19 -7.07
CA LEU A 33 8.29 3.75 -7.10
C LEU A 33 9.10 3.01 -6.03
N ASP A 34 10.33 3.46 -5.76
CA ASP A 34 11.18 2.92 -4.71
C ASP A 34 10.59 3.25 -3.33
N ASP A 35 10.36 4.54 -3.07
CA ASP A 35 9.82 5.02 -1.80
C ASP A 35 8.42 4.45 -1.51
N ALA A 36 7.54 4.38 -2.51
CA ALA A 36 6.21 3.80 -2.34
C ALA A 36 6.25 2.29 -2.09
N SER A 37 7.22 1.57 -2.69
CA SER A 37 7.40 0.14 -2.42
C SER A 37 7.83 -0.09 -0.98
N GLN A 38 8.76 0.73 -0.48
CA GLN A 38 9.20 0.70 0.91
C GLN A 38 8.06 1.07 1.87
N TYR A 39 7.34 2.16 1.59
CA TYR A 39 6.18 2.59 2.36
C TYR A 39 5.11 1.50 2.47
N ILE A 40 4.81 0.78 1.38
CA ILE A 40 3.85 -0.33 1.40
C ILE A 40 4.30 -1.43 2.35
N LEU A 41 5.60 -1.74 2.42
CA LEU A 41 6.14 -2.73 3.34
C LEU A 41 6.09 -2.27 4.80
N ASP A 42 6.39 -0.99 5.06
CA ASP A 42 6.33 -0.41 6.39
C ASP A 42 4.90 -0.38 6.95
N VAL A 43 3.91 0.01 6.14
CA VAL A 43 2.50 0.07 6.56
C VAL A 43 1.84 -1.30 6.54
N CYS A 44 2.19 -2.16 5.59
CA CYS A 44 1.59 -3.48 5.40
C CYS A 44 2.69 -4.54 5.23
N PRO A 45 3.27 -5.06 6.33
CA PRO A 45 4.30 -6.10 6.26
C PRO A 45 3.82 -7.37 5.55
N SER A 46 2.51 -7.65 5.61
CA SER A 46 1.85 -8.74 4.88
C SER A 46 1.97 -8.62 3.36
N ALA A 47 2.26 -7.43 2.83
CA ALA A 47 2.49 -7.24 1.40
C ALA A 47 3.64 -8.13 0.88
N ALA A 48 4.63 -8.44 1.73
CA ALA A 48 5.74 -9.33 1.39
C ALA A 48 5.30 -10.72 0.92
N SER A 49 4.17 -11.24 1.44
CA SER A 49 3.63 -12.57 1.10
C SER A 49 2.52 -12.54 0.05
N VAL A 50 2.14 -11.35 -0.43
CA VAL A 50 1.11 -11.17 -1.45
C VAL A 50 1.69 -11.32 -2.85
N SER A 51 0.85 -11.72 -3.82
CA SER A 51 1.25 -11.87 -5.21
C SER A 51 1.93 -10.60 -5.76
N SER A 52 2.97 -10.79 -6.58
CA SER A 52 3.70 -9.70 -7.24
C SER A 52 2.76 -8.83 -8.08
N SER A 53 1.78 -9.42 -8.77
CA SER A 53 0.78 -8.68 -9.55
C SER A 53 -0.06 -7.74 -8.70
N THR A 54 -0.49 -8.16 -7.50
CA THR A 54 -1.25 -7.28 -6.59
C THR A 54 -0.37 -6.13 -6.08
N ARG A 55 0.86 -6.43 -5.62
CA ARG A 55 1.82 -5.41 -5.17
C ARG A 55 2.08 -4.38 -6.27
N ARG A 56 2.35 -4.85 -7.49
CA ARG A 56 2.56 -4.03 -8.69
C ARG A 56 1.37 -3.14 -9.01
N ARG A 57 0.14 -3.67 -8.91
CA ARG A 57 -1.07 -2.86 -9.14
C ARG A 57 -1.22 -1.74 -8.12
N VAL A 58 -0.98 -2.04 -6.85
CA VAL A 58 -1.13 -1.08 -5.74
C VAL A 58 -0.05 -0.01 -5.79
N VAL A 59 1.23 -0.37 -5.98
CA VAL A 59 2.32 0.62 -6.04
C VAL A 59 2.12 1.60 -7.21
N CYS A 60 1.74 1.13 -8.39
CA CYS A 60 1.47 2.02 -9.53
C CYS A 60 0.32 2.99 -9.24
N ALA A 61 -0.72 2.54 -8.54
CA ALA A 61 -1.86 3.37 -8.16
C ALA A 61 -1.48 4.42 -7.09
N VAL A 62 -0.59 4.07 -6.16
CA VAL A 62 -0.07 5.01 -5.14
C VAL A 62 0.80 6.08 -5.80
N VAL A 63 1.79 5.69 -6.61
CA VAL A 63 2.69 6.64 -7.29
C VAL A 63 1.93 7.56 -8.23
N ARG A 64 0.99 7.02 -9.01
CA ARG A 64 0.12 7.84 -9.86
C ARG A 64 -0.63 8.91 -9.06
N ARG A 65 -1.18 8.56 -7.89
CA ARG A 65 -1.89 9.51 -7.02
C ARG A 65 -0.96 10.55 -6.41
N ALA A 66 0.25 10.17 -6.00
CA ALA A 66 1.25 11.09 -5.49
C ALA A 66 1.64 12.13 -6.57
N MET A 67 2.03 11.67 -7.76
CA MET A 67 2.40 12.56 -8.86
C MET A 67 1.25 13.49 -9.30
N GLN A 68 0.00 12.98 -9.29
CA GLN A 68 -1.16 13.79 -9.60
C GLN A 68 -1.48 14.83 -8.51
N ALA A 69 -1.25 14.50 -7.24
CA ALA A 69 -1.42 15.44 -6.14
C ALA A 69 -0.37 16.56 -6.17
N GLU A 70 0.88 16.24 -6.55
CA GLU A 70 1.95 17.24 -6.73
C GLU A 70 1.71 18.14 -7.95
N SER A 71 1.19 17.58 -9.05
CA SER A 71 0.92 18.33 -10.29
C SER A 71 -0.32 19.23 -10.19
N ASN A 72 -1.25 18.89 -9.29
CA ASN A 72 -2.45 19.66 -9.05
C ASN A 72 -2.09 20.69 -7.97
N ASP A 73 -1.76 21.92 -8.40
CA ASP A 73 -1.40 23.12 -7.60
C ASP A 73 -2.56 23.61 -6.68
N LEU A 74 -3.31 22.66 -6.09
CA LEU A 74 -4.27 22.87 -5.02
C LEU A 74 -3.60 22.95 -3.65
N ALA A 75 -2.26 22.93 -3.61
CA ALA A 75 -1.45 23.23 -2.44
C ALA A 75 -1.67 24.69 -2.01
N GLY A 76 -2.82 24.93 -1.36
CA GLY A 76 -3.31 26.26 -0.95
C GLY A 76 -4.83 26.42 -1.00
N MET A 77 -5.57 25.53 -1.66
CA MET A 77 -7.04 25.57 -1.70
C MET A 77 -7.64 24.49 -0.78
N GLU A 78 -7.98 24.90 0.43
CA GLU A 78 -8.61 24.05 1.47
C GLU A 78 -9.96 23.44 0.98
N SER A 79 -10.62 24.10 0.03
CA SER A 79 -11.79 23.62 -0.68
C SER A 79 -12.05 24.45 -1.94
N GLN A 80 -12.28 23.82 -3.08
CA GLN A 80 -12.87 24.51 -4.23
C GLN A 80 -14.38 24.34 -4.17
N GLN A 81 -15.07 25.43 -3.83
CA GLN A 81 -16.52 25.51 -3.84
C GLN A 81 -16.94 26.27 -5.10
N MET A 82 -17.26 25.53 -6.17
CA MET A 82 -17.83 26.14 -7.37
C MET A 82 -19.35 26.11 -7.24
N THR A 83 -19.93 27.26 -6.91
CA THR A 83 -21.38 27.45 -6.85
C THR A 83 -21.87 27.89 -8.23
N ALA A 84 -22.46 26.96 -8.99
CA ALA A 84 -23.13 27.25 -10.25
C ALA A 84 -24.64 26.95 -10.10
N GLY A 85 -25.40 27.93 -9.59
CA GLY A 85 -26.85 27.79 -9.39
C GLY A 85 -27.21 26.82 -8.25
N PRO A 86 -28.34 26.07 -8.32
CA PRO A 86 -28.81 25.22 -7.21
C PRO A 86 -27.93 23.99 -6.92
N TYR A 87 -26.82 23.82 -7.65
CA TYR A 87 -25.87 22.72 -7.49
C TYR A 87 -24.54 23.26 -6.94
N SER A 88 -24.27 22.91 -5.68
CA SER A 88 -22.96 23.14 -5.04
C SER A 88 -22.15 21.85 -5.14
N GLN A 89 -21.02 21.87 -5.84
CA GLN A 89 -20.05 20.77 -5.81
C GLN A 89 -18.84 21.18 -4.97
N THR A 90 -18.62 20.46 -3.87
CA THR A 90 -17.47 20.65 -2.97
C THR A 90 -16.38 19.67 -3.36
N TYR A 91 -15.28 20.15 -3.91
CA TYR A 91 -14.08 19.35 -4.12
C TYR A 91 -13.15 19.51 -2.91
N LYS A 92 -13.04 18.46 -2.08
CA LYS A 92 -12.05 18.39 -1.01
C LYS A 92 -10.84 17.57 -1.48
N PRO A 93 -9.66 18.19 -1.65
CA PRO A 93 -8.46 17.43 -1.97
C PRO A 93 -8.12 16.53 -0.77
N LEU A 94 -8.17 15.22 -0.97
CA LEU A 94 -7.90 14.21 0.07
C LEU A 94 -6.41 14.10 0.45
N ASN A 95 -5.52 14.64 -0.39
CA ASN A 95 -4.07 14.58 -0.17
C ASN A 95 -3.35 15.85 -0.68
N PRO A 96 -3.43 16.98 0.04
CA PRO A 96 -2.83 18.25 -0.40
C PRO A 96 -1.29 18.28 -0.40
N HIS A 97 -0.65 17.38 0.36
CA HIS A 97 0.81 17.33 0.53
C HIS A 97 1.51 16.34 -0.40
N GLY A 98 0.76 15.56 -1.20
CA GLY A 98 1.35 14.54 -2.06
C GLY A 98 1.85 13.29 -1.33
N ASP A 99 1.53 13.13 -0.03
CA ASP A 99 1.96 11.97 0.77
C ASP A 99 1.42 10.64 0.22
N PHE A 100 2.15 9.55 0.45
CA PHE A 100 1.64 8.23 0.12
C PHE A 100 0.49 7.82 1.04
N TYR A 101 -0.59 7.31 0.44
CA TYR A 101 -1.71 6.76 1.21
C TYR A 101 -2.31 5.53 0.53
N LEU A 102 -2.67 4.55 1.36
CA LEU A 102 -3.38 3.34 0.93
C LEU A 102 -4.87 3.46 1.21
N THR A 103 -5.70 3.20 0.19
CA THR A 103 -7.14 3.08 0.38
C THR A 103 -7.47 1.83 1.21
N SER A 104 -8.66 1.80 1.80
CA SER A 104 -9.12 0.64 2.57
C SER A 104 -9.21 -0.63 1.74
N GLN A 105 -9.45 -0.53 0.42
CA GLN A 105 -9.48 -1.69 -0.48
C GLN A 105 -8.07 -2.21 -0.77
N GLU A 106 -7.09 -1.32 -0.97
CA GLU A 106 -5.70 -1.71 -1.21
C GLU A 106 -5.08 -2.35 0.03
N ARG A 107 -5.34 -1.81 1.22
CA ARG A 107 -4.92 -2.44 2.48
C ARG A 107 -5.44 -3.88 2.59
N LYS A 108 -6.71 -4.12 2.31
CA LYS A 108 -7.29 -5.49 2.27
C LYS A 108 -6.61 -6.37 1.22
N ALA A 109 -6.35 -5.83 0.02
CA ALA A 109 -5.67 -6.57 -1.04
C ALA A 109 -4.22 -6.95 -0.69
N LEU A 110 -3.54 -6.12 0.11
CA LEU A 110 -2.20 -6.36 0.64
C LEU A 110 -2.18 -7.28 1.88
N GLY A 111 -3.33 -7.86 2.25
CA GLY A 111 -3.45 -8.77 3.38
C GLY A 111 -3.56 -8.09 4.74
N PHE A 112 -3.63 -6.75 4.77
CA PHE A 112 -3.78 -5.99 6.01
C PHE A 112 -5.16 -6.25 6.64
N GLY A 113 -5.17 -6.76 7.87
CA GLY A 113 -6.39 -7.13 8.60
C GLY A 113 -6.95 -8.52 8.27
N ARG A 114 -6.22 -9.35 7.52
CA ARG A 114 -6.60 -10.75 7.30
C ARG A 114 -6.20 -11.54 8.56
N GLN A 115 -7.18 -11.86 9.42
CA GLN A 115 -6.98 -12.78 10.53
C GLN A 115 -6.59 -14.15 9.96
N ALA A 116 -5.35 -14.58 10.21
CA ALA A 116 -4.96 -15.97 9.97
C ALA A 116 -5.44 -16.78 11.18
N ALA A 117 -6.25 -17.81 10.93
CA ALA A 117 -6.50 -18.83 11.95
C ALA A 117 -5.17 -19.52 12.22
N PHE A 118 -4.69 -19.45 13.46
CA PHE A 118 -3.55 -20.22 13.92
C PHE A 118 -4.06 -21.25 14.91
N GLU A 119 -3.62 -22.49 14.73
CA GLU A 119 -3.89 -23.56 15.68
C GLU A 119 -2.73 -23.59 16.67
N VAL A 120 -3.02 -23.32 17.94
CA VAL A 120 -2.08 -23.56 19.03
C VAL A 120 -2.37 -24.96 19.55
N ASP A 121 -1.44 -25.88 19.35
CA ASP A 121 -1.49 -27.17 20.03
C ASP A 121 -1.16 -26.96 21.52
N LEU A 122 -2.20 -26.95 22.34
CA LEU A 122 -2.09 -26.80 23.80
C LEU A 122 -1.56 -28.07 24.51
N LEU A 123 -1.42 -29.19 23.80
CA LEU A 123 -0.90 -30.44 24.34
C LEU A 123 0.62 -30.59 24.15
N ALA A 124 1.24 -29.76 23.30
CA ALA A 124 2.68 -29.81 23.03
C ALA A 124 3.57 -29.57 24.27
N GLY A 125 3.03 -28.98 25.34
CA GLY A 125 3.75 -28.68 26.58
C GLY A 125 3.60 -29.71 27.71
N ARG A 126 2.81 -30.78 27.51
CA ARG A 126 2.62 -31.79 28.56
C ARG A 126 3.57 -32.95 28.32
N GLU A 127 4.76 -32.88 28.93
CA GLU A 127 5.59 -34.05 29.17
C GLU A 127 4.67 -35.16 29.73
N PRO A 128 4.69 -36.38 29.15
CA PRO A 128 3.91 -37.47 29.70
C PRO A 128 4.35 -37.69 31.15
N PHE A 129 3.38 -37.60 32.07
CA PHE A 129 3.59 -37.97 33.46
C PHE A 129 4.05 -39.42 33.49
N ASP A 130 5.33 -39.64 33.79
CA ASP A 130 5.91 -40.97 33.93
C ASP A 130 5.73 -41.43 35.40
N PRO A 131 4.75 -42.31 35.69
CA PRO A 131 4.49 -42.73 37.06
C PRO A 131 5.59 -43.62 37.65
N LEU A 132 6.58 -44.05 36.85
CA LEU A 132 7.68 -44.91 37.30
C LEU A 132 8.90 -44.11 37.79
N SER A 133 8.97 -42.81 37.46
CA SER A 133 9.99 -41.89 37.98
C SER A 133 9.85 -41.52 39.46
N VAL A 134 8.75 -41.93 40.12
CA VAL A 134 8.39 -41.54 41.50
C VAL A 134 8.53 -42.70 42.52
N LEU A 135 9.01 -43.87 42.11
CA LEU A 135 9.27 -44.96 43.05
C LEU A 135 10.64 -44.79 43.75
N PRO A 136 10.70 -44.97 45.08
CA PRO A 136 11.92 -44.80 45.89
C PRO A 136 12.97 -45.89 45.68
#